data_AF-A0A2I2A2A2-F1
#
_entry.id   AF-A0A2I2A2A2-F1
#
_cell.length_a   1.000
_cell.length_b   1.000
_cell.length_c   1.000
_cell.angle_alpha   90.00
_cell.angle_beta   90.00
_cell.angle_gamma   90.00
#
_symmetry.space_group_name_H-M   'P 1'
#
loop_
_entity.id
_entity.type
_entity.pdbx_description
1 polymer ?
#
loop_
_entity_poly.entity_id
_entity_poly.type
_entity_poly.pdbx_seq_one_letter_code
_entity_poly.pdbx_strand_id
1 'polypeptide(L)'
;MATTKNSNESYQKNYAKLQEIAQKLSHSEEIDIDELVPMVDEATRAYQLCQSRIEAVEAALNKRLDPEKETNEPSSSNEETTDRLF
;
A
#
# COMPACT_ATOMS: atom_id res chain seq x y z
N MET A 1 23.05 9.81 15.82
CA MET A 1 22.87 8.94 14.63
C MET A 1 21.46 8.41 14.66
N ALA A 2 20.56 8.97 13.86
CA ALA A 2 19.19 8.46 13.73
C ALA A 2 19.25 7.21 12.85
N THR A 3 19.13 6.04 13.47
CA THR A 3 19.00 4.78 12.75
C THR A 3 17.68 4.79 12.00
N THR A 4 17.76 4.84 10.67
CA THR A 4 16.64 4.58 9.76
C THR A 4 16.13 3.18 10.05
N LYS A 5 15.16 3.06 10.96
CA LYS A 5 14.61 1.77 11.40
C LYS A 5 13.94 1.11 10.19
N ASN A 6 14.63 0.11 9.67
CA ASN A 6 14.41 -0.62 8.42
C ASN A 6 12.94 -0.91 8.15
N SER A 7 12.32 -0.12 7.30
CA SER A 7 10.99 -0.44 6.79
C SER A 7 10.99 -1.68 5.87
N ASN A 8 12.18 -2.18 5.46
CA ASN A 8 12.38 -3.53 4.92
C ASN A 8 12.32 -4.63 5.99
N GLU A 9 12.82 -4.40 7.20
CA GLU A 9 12.63 -5.35 8.32
C GLU A 9 11.14 -5.48 8.65
N SER A 10 10.37 -4.40 8.52
CA SER A 10 8.91 -4.45 8.68
C SER A 10 8.24 -5.30 7.60
N TYR A 11 8.60 -5.13 6.32
CA TYR A 11 8.01 -5.97 5.25
C TYR A 11 8.39 -7.44 5.41
N GLN A 12 9.69 -7.74 5.55
CA GLN A 12 10.20 -9.11 5.65
C GLN A 12 9.60 -9.85 6.85
N LYS A 13 9.49 -9.18 8.00
CA LYS A 13 8.89 -9.77 9.20
C LYS A 13 7.41 -10.12 9.00
N ASN A 14 6.63 -9.22 8.42
CA ASN A 14 5.20 -9.48 8.17
C ASN A 14 5.00 -10.56 7.11
N TYR A 15 5.84 -10.58 6.07
CA TYR A 15 5.82 -11.64 5.06
C TYR A 15 6.16 -13.00 5.66
N ALA A 16 7.19 -13.10 6.50
CA ALA A 16 7.53 -14.33 7.20
C ALA A 16 6.38 -14.83 8.08
N LYS A 17 5.68 -13.91 8.76
CA LYS A 17 4.53 -14.24 9.60
C LYS A 17 3.34 -14.76 8.77
N LEU A 18 3.06 -14.16 7.62
CA LEU A 18 2.09 -14.65 6.67
C LEU A 18 2.42 -16.09 6.21
N GLN A 19 3.69 -16.33 5.87
CA GLN A 19 4.14 -17.64 5.43
C GLN A 19 3.99 -18.70 6.53
N GLU A 20 4.33 -18.35 7.77
CA GLU A 20 4.15 -19.23 8.94
C GLU A 20 2.67 -19.61 9.13
N ILE A 21 1.77 -18.63 9.09
CA ILE A 21 0.32 -18.87 9.24
C ILE A 21 -0.21 -19.72 8.09
N ALA A 22 0.19 -19.41 6.84
CA ALA A 22 -0.21 -20.19 5.68
C ALA A 22 0.27 -21.66 5.76
N GLN A 23 1.50 -21.87 6.23
CA GLN A 23 2.03 -23.21 6.47
C GLN A 23 1.24 -23.94 7.56
N LYS A 24 0.91 -23.27 8.68
CA LYS A 24 0.10 -23.88 9.74
C LYS A 24 -1.29 -24.30 9.20
N LEU A 25 -1.95 -23.40 8.45
CA LEU A 25 -3.25 -23.67 7.84
C LEU A 25 -3.21 -24.82 6.82
N SER A 26 -2.12 -24.98 6.06
CA SER A 26 -2.03 -26.00 5.02
C SER A 26 -1.68 -27.40 5.53
N HIS A 27 -1.02 -27.50 6.69
CA HIS A 27 -0.56 -28.77 7.26
C HIS A 27 -1.48 -29.33 8.34
N SER A 28 -2.41 -28.51 8.86
CA SER A 28 -3.38 -28.96 9.85
C SER A 28 -4.63 -29.51 9.16
N GLU A 29 -4.93 -30.78 9.42
CA GLU A 29 -6.11 -31.49 8.88
C GLU A 29 -7.41 -31.02 9.55
N GLU A 30 -7.35 -30.70 10.84
CA GLU A 30 -8.41 -30.05 11.61
C GLU A 30 -7.81 -28.90 12.43
N ILE A 31 -8.37 -27.70 12.29
CA ILE A 31 -8.05 -26.52 13.10
C ILE A 31 -9.25 -26.17 13.95
N ASP A 32 -9.01 -25.91 15.24
CA ASP A 32 -10.02 -25.38 16.15
C ASP A 32 -10.46 -23.99 15.67
N ILE A 33 -11.78 -23.77 15.61
CA ILE A 33 -12.36 -22.48 15.19
C ILE A 33 -11.90 -21.33 16.10
N ASP A 34 -11.67 -21.62 17.39
CA ASP A 34 -11.20 -20.63 18.36
C ASP A 34 -9.73 -20.24 18.11
N GLU A 35 -8.94 -21.13 17.48
CA GLU A 35 -7.58 -20.82 17.00
C GLU A 35 -7.57 -20.20 15.61
N LEU A 36 -8.55 -20.53 14.76
CA LEU A 36 -8.62 -20.08 13.38
C LEU A 36 -8.78 -18.56 13.28
N VAL A 37 -9.75 -18.02 14.01
CA VAL A 37 -10.08 -16.58 13.98
C VAL A 37 -8.86 -15.70 14.31
N PRO A 38 -8.15 -15.89 15.44
CA PRO A 38 -7.00 -15.04 15.74
C PRO A 38 -5.85 -15.20 14.74
N MET A 39 -5.67 -16.39 14.15
CA MET A 39 -4.69 -16.61 13.08
C MET A 39 -5.03 -15.83 11.80
N VAL A 40 -6.30 -15.85 11.39
CA VAL A 40 -6.77 -15.11 10.21
C VAL A 40 -6.60 -13.60 10.45
N ASP A 41 -6.99 -13.10 11.62
CA ASP A 41 -6.81 -11.69 11.99
C ASP A 41 -5.34 -11.26 11.94
N GLU A 42 -4.44 -12.11 12.45
CA GLU A 42 -3.01 -11.86 12.41
C GLU A 42 -2.47 -11.86 10.97
N ALA A 43 -2.91 -12.81 10.14
CA ALA A 43 -2.56 -12.86 8.72
C ALA A 43 -3.05 -11.62 7.97
N THR A 44 -4.28 -11.16 8.21
CA THR A 44 -4.83 -9.95 7.58
C THR A 44 -4.03 -8.71 7.95
N ARG A 45 -3.64 -8.54 9.23
CA ARG A 45 -2.79 -7.42 9.65
C ARG A 45 -1.41 -7.46 8.98
N ALA A 46 -0.78 -8.63 8.96
CA ALA A 46 0.52 -8.81 8.31
C ALA A 46 0.44 -8.51 6.80
N TYR A 47 -0.63 -8.96 6.15
CA TYR A 47 -0.91 -8.67 4.73
C TYR A 47 -1.06 -7.17 4.45
N GLN A 48 -1.86 -6.45 5.23
CA GLN A 48 -2.06 -5.01 5.03
C GLN A 48 -0.74 -4.22 5.14
N LEU A 49 0.12 -4.62 6.07
CA LEU A 49 1.45 -4.01 6.22
C LEU A 49 2.37 -4.34 5.03
N CYS A 50 2.32 -5.56 4.53
CA CYS A 50 3.04 -5.93 3.31
C CYS A 50 2.55 -5.13 2.10
N GLN A 51 1.24 -5.06 1.91
CA GLN A 51 0.59 -4.33 0.82
C GLN A 51 0.97 -2.86 0.84
N SER A 52 0.85 -2.18 1.99
CA SER A 52 1.21 -0.76 2.13
C SER A 52 2.66 -0.47 1.71
N ARG A 53 3.59 -1.40 1.98
CA ARG A 53 5.00 -1.24 1.57
C ARG A 53 5.18 -1.44 0.07
N ILE A 54 4.44 -2.36 -0.55
CA ILE A 54 4.46 -2.57 -2.01
C ILE A 54 3.92 -1.32 -2.70
N GLU A 55 2.78 -0.79 -2.26
CA GLU A 55 2.17 0.43 -2.82
C GLU A 55 3.12 1.63 -2.73
N ALA A 56 3.82 1.79 -1.61
CA ALA A 56 4.82 2.85 -1.45
C ALA A 56 6.01 2.70 -2.41
N VAL A 57 6.44 1.46 -2.69
CA VAL A 57 7.51 1.17 -3.65
C VAL A 57 7.03 1.43 -5.07
N GLU A 58 5.82 0.97 -5.43
CA GLU A 58 5.22 1.22 -6.75
C GLU A 58 5.08 2.72 -7.01
N ALA A 59 4.57 3.49 -6.06
CA ALA A 59 4.46 4.95 -6.18
C ALA A 59 5.83 5.61 -6.38
N ALA A 60 6.85 5.17 -5.64
CA ALA A 60 8.21 5.70 -5.78
C ALA A 60 8.85 5.35 -7.14
N LEU A 61 8.60 4.14 -7.64
CA LEU A 61 9.06 3.71 -8.96
C LEU A 61 8.36 4.48 -10.08
N ASN A 62 7.03 4.62 -10.01
CA ASN A 62 6.25 5.38 -10.99
C ASN A 62 6.73 6.84 -11.06
N LYS A 63 6.98 7.50 -9.92
CA LYS A 63 7.53 8.86 -9.90
C LYS A 63 8.91 8.98 -10.57
N ARG A 64 9.73 7.93 -10.51
CA ARG A 64 11.08 7.93 -11.10
C ARG A 64 11.11 7.53 -12.58
N LEU A 65 10.19 6.67 -12.99
CA LEU A 65 10.13 6.10 -14.33
C LEU A 65 9.24 6.91 -15.27
N ASP A 66 8.36 7.76 -14.73
CA ASP A 66 7.40 8.57 -15.49
C ASP A 66 7.73 10.08 -15.32
N PRO A 67 8.75 10.62 -16.01
CA PRO A 67 9.21 12.00 -15.84
C PRO A 67 8.27 13.08 -16.40
N GLU A 68 7.10 12.74 -16.97
CA GLU A 68 6.25 13.68 -17.74
C GLU A 68 4.85 13.95 -17.14
N LYS A 69 4.71 14.05 -15.81
CA LYS A 69 3.47 14.55 -15.17
C LYS A 69 3.67 15.71 -14.20
N GLU A 70 4.66 16.57 -14.45
CA GLU A 70 4.70 17.92 -13.89
C GLU A 70 4.56 18.95 -15.02
N THR A 71 3.40 19.03 -15.65
CA THR A 71 2.86 20.27 -16.27
C THR A 71 1.38 20.03 -16.56
N ASN A 72 0.50 20.62 -15.74
CA ASN A 72 -0.82 21.11 -16.16
C ASN A 72 -1.43 21.83 -14.95
N GLU A 73 -0.90 23.03 -14.70
CA GLU A 73 -1.63 24.11 -14.03
C GLU A 73 -2.86 24.46 -14.87
N PRO A 74 -4.10 24.43 -14.35
CA PRO A 74 -5.22 25.07 -15.03
C PRO A 74 -5.14 26.57 -14.77
N SER A 75 -4.32 27.28 -15.52
CA SER A 75 -4.38 28.75 -15.61
C SER A 75 -4.88 29.15 -16.99
N SER A 76 -6.20 29.35 -17.11
CA SER A 76 -6.77 30.53 -17.77
C SER A 76 -8.29 30.54 -17.60
N SER A 77 -8.76 31.09 -16.48
CA SER A 77 -10.06 31.75 -16.43
C SER A 77 -9.98 33.00 -17.31
N ASN A 78 -10.44 32.90 -18.55
CA ASN A 78 -10.67 34.07 -19.38
C ASN A 78 -12.10 34.55 -19.11
N GLU A 79 -12.24 35.49 -18.17
CA GLU A 79 -13.33 36.46 -18.24
C GLU A 79 -13.07 37.36 -19.46
N GLU A 80 -13.95 37.31 -20.46
CA GLU A 80 -14.06 38.40 -21.41
C GLU A 80 -15.54 38.74 -21.61
N THR A 81 -15.95 39.75 -20.84
CA THR A 81 -17.15 40.54 -20.98
C THR A 81 -17.28 41.04 -22.42
N THR A 82 -18.25 40.55 -23.17
CA THR A 82 -18.87 41.35 -24.23
C THR A 82 -20.37 41.39 -24.04
N ASP A 83 -20.73 42.43 -23.30
CA ASP A 83 -21.94 43.21 -23.45
C ASP A 83 -22.40 43.26 -24.92
N ARG A 84 -23.58 42.68 -25.20
CA ARG A 84 -24.46 43.16 -26.27
C ARG A 84 -25.91 42.86 -25.92
N LEU A 85 -26.52 43.90 -25.35
CA LEU A 85 -27.95 44.17 -25.46
C LEU A 85 -28.46 43.97 -26.90
N PHE A 86 -29.75 43.63 -26.95
CA PHE A 86 -30.67 43.45 -28.09
C PHE A 86 -30.79 42.02 -28.64
#